data_AF-A0A519CIL6-F1
#
_entry.id   AF-A0A519CIL6-F1
#
_cell.length_a   1.000
_cell.length_b   1.000
_cell.length_c   1.000
_cell.angle_alpha   90.00
_cell.angle_beta   90.00
_cell.angle_gamma   90.00
#
_symmetry.space_group_name_H-M   'P 1'
#
loop_
_entity.id
_entity.type
_entity.pdbx_description
1 polymer ?
#
loop_
_entity_poly.entity_id
_entity_poly.type
_entity_poly.pdbx_seq_one_letter_code
_entity_poly.pdbx_strand_id
1 'polypeptide(L)'
;MQLDVDLVDGEPYLRLFEGFGQKILDRLDKINHNESWFYYIHLMDFHTSKKLPDEYNQEKFGKTSWDKRLHVLDSWIGEILQKIDLTKTIVILTADHGEFDVDLDIDHGSMPKFQKLLKSIKSKSPKIIEPMGLAMFVFLREIKRKYIVNKLQTKSLNESEFRKLLTRSKSPLYDDVLKIPFLISTPENFIGSSDQQVRQIDIFPTIFDLLELQLNYPIDGISLKPLLQNLYLSELNAYVESSIDPFTNNEFSIFTGLRTSKFKFIKSHDNLKKSMFLFDLKNDPQEENNIASTSPDIVNQMENLLMTAKIKEELKKMGYI
;
A
#
# COMPACT_ATOMS: atom_id res chain seq x y z
N MET A 1 -32.27 -1.31 8.95
CA MET A 1 -30.90 -0.81 8.79
C MET A 1 -30.80 -0.25 7.38
N GLN A 2 -30.93 1.06 7.22
CA GLN A 2 -30.72 1.71 5.93
C GLN A 2 -29.22 1.57 5.65
N LEU A 3 -28.84 0.87 4.58
CA LEU A 3 -27.44 0.75 4.19
C LEU A 3 -26.92 2.18 3.98
N ASP A 4 -25.92 2.57 4.78
CA ASP A 4 -25.27 3.87 4.60
C ASP A 4 -24.60 3.87 3.23
N VAL A 5 -24.78 4.95 2.48
CA VAL A 5 -24.31 5.06 1.10
C VAL A 5 -22.86 5.57 1.12
N ASP A 6 -22.04 5.16 0.17
CA ASP A 6 -20.70 5.72 0.03
C ASP A 6 -20.75 7.25 -0.09
N LEU A 7 -19.76 7.95 0.49
CA LEU A 7 -19.70 9.42 0.40
C LEU A 7 -19.42 9.92 -1.02
N VAL A 8 -18.79 9.06 -1.83
CA VAL A 8 -18.35 9.35 -3.19
C VAL A 8 -18.43 8.05 -3.99
N ASP A 9 -19.21 8.09 -5.07
CA ASP A 9 -19.37 6.97 -5.97
C ASP A 9 -18.58 7.27 -7.25
N GLY A 10 -17.53 6.50 -7.53
CA GLY A 10 -16.81 6.53 -8.82
C GLY A 10 -15.51 7.35 -8.89
N GLU A 11 -14.78 7.15 -9.99
CA GLU A 11 -13.51 7.84 -10.29
C GLU A 11 -13.72 9.17 -11.05
N PRO A 12 -12.90 10.21 -10.77
CA PRO A 12 -11.76 10.20 -9.84
C PRO A 12 -12.17 10.39 -8.38
N TYR A 13 -11.56 9.60 -7.49
CA TYR A 13 -11.75 9.73 -6.04
C TYR A 13 -11.46 11.15 -5.56
N LEU A 14 -12.35 11.69 -4.74
CA LEU A 14 -12.22 13.02 -4.15
C LEU A 14 -11.12 13.02 -3.08
N ARG A 15 -10.19 13.97 -3.13
CA ARG A 15 -9.15 14.16 -2.11
C ARG A 15 -9.68 14.93 -0.91
N LEU A 16 -9.00 14.86 0.23
CA LEU A 16 -9.39 15.57 1.46
C LEU A 16 -9.59 17.07 1.21
N PHE A 17 -8.61 17.70 0.54
CA PHE A 17 -8.64 19.12 0.18
C PHE A 17 -9.64 19.48 -0.94
N GLU A 18 -10.17 18.49 -1.68
CA GLU A 18 -11.20 18.71 -2.72
C GLU A 18 -12.63 18.64 -2.14
N GLY A 19 -12.76 18.56 -0.81
CA GLY A 19 -14.04 18.50 -0.10
C GLY A 19 -14.38 17.13 0.46
N PHE A 20 -13.56 16.09 0.24
CA PHE A 20 -13.80 14.80 0.87
C PHE A 20 -13.65 14.87 2.39
N GLY A 21 -12.69 15.66 2.87
CA GLY A 21 -12.50 15.90 4.29
C GLY A 21 -13.76 16.49 4.93
N GLN A 22 -14.36 17.50 4.30
CA GLN A 22 -15.62 18.07 4.78
C GLN A 22 -16.76 17.05 4.78
N LYS A 23 -16.88 16.22 3.75
CA LYS A 23 -17.89 15.14 3.73
C LYS A 23 -17.69 14.15 4.87
N ILE A 24 -16.45 13.85 5.25
CA ILE A 24 -16.15 12.99 6.40
C ILE A 24 -16.64 13.65 7.69
N LEU A 25 -16.30 14.92 7.91
CA LEU A 25 -16.74 15.68 9.10
C LEU A 25 -18.27 15.80 9.16
N ASP A 26 -18.92 16.13 8.05
CA ASP A 26 -20.38 16.25 7.96
C ASP A 26 -21.08 14.92 8.25
N ARG A 27 -20.46 13.78 7.90
CA ARG A 27 -20.98 12.46 8.25
C ARG A 27 -20.79 12.16 9.73
N LEU A 28 -19.61 12.45 10.29
CA LEU A 28 -19.37 12.31 11.74
C LEU A 28 -20.38 13.12 12.55
N ASP A 29 -20.67 14.36 12.16
CA ASP A 29 -21.65 15.23 12.82
C ASP A 29 -23.10 14.70 12.77
N LYS A 30 -23.41 13.81 11.83
CA LYS A 30 -24.73 13.18 11.68
C LYS A 30 -24.86 11.83 12.37
N ILE A 31 -23.75 11.21 12.77
CA ILE A 31 -23.78 9.93 13.46
C ILE A 31 -24.42 10.11 14.84
N ASN A 32 -25.40 9.27 15.17
CA ASN A 32 -25.93 9.22 16.52
C ASN A 32 -24.89 8.58 17.44
N HIS A 33 -24.12 9.40 18.15
CA HIS A 33 -23.08 8.93 19.07
C HIS A 33 -23.59 8.13 20.28
N ASN A 34 -24.92 7.97 20.45
CA ASN A 34 -25.52 7.10 21.46
C ASN A 34 -25.73 5.65 20.97
N GLU A 35 -25.53 5.39 19.68
CA GLU A 35 -25.59 4.05 19.09
C GLU A 35 -24.20 3.61 18.64
N SER A 36 -23.98 2.29 18.58
CA SER A 36 -22.75 1.75 18.00
C SER A 36 -22.73 2.04 16.49
N TRP A 37 -21.59 2.53 16.00
CA TRP A 37 -21.37 2.83 14.59
C TRP A 37 -20.04 2.25 14.12
N PHE A 38 -19.94 2.02 12.82
CA PHE A 38 -18.70 1.63 12.15
C PHE A 38 -18.53 2.55 10.95
N TYR A 39 -17.37 3.20 10.86
CA TYR A 39 -17.09 4.11 9.76
C TYR A 39 -15.73 3.82 9.15
N TYR A 40 -15.76 3.25 7.94
CA TYR A 40 -14.57 2.98 7.15
C TYR A 40 -14.28 4.18 6.22
N ILE A 41 -13.05 4.70 6.29
CA ILE A 41 -12.58 5.81 5.48
C ILE A 41 -11.40 5.34 4.64
N HIS A 42 -11.54 5.39 3.32
CA HIS A 42 -10.45 5.11 2.39
C HIS A 42 -9.91 6.42 1.81
N LEU A 43 -8.68 6.77 2.18
CA LEU A 43 -8.02 8.01 1.79
C LEU A 43 -7.10 7.76 0.61
N MET A 44 -7.23 8.58 -0.44
CA MET A 44 -6.46 8.43 -1.69
C MET A 44 -5.41 9.54 -1.86
N ASP A 45 -5.11 10.27 -0.79
CA ASP A 45 -4.42 11.57 -0.81
C ASP A 45 -2.95 11.55 -1.25
N PHE A 46 -2.30 10.40 -1.14
CA PHE A 46 -0.95 10.19 -1.65
C PHE A 46 -0.88 10.00 -3.16
N HIS A 47 -1.99 9.67 -3.84
CA HIS A 47 -1.98 9.45 -5.28
C HIS A 47 -1.88 10.79 -6.04
N THR A 48 -0.84 10.93 -6.87
CA THR A 48 -0.34 12.21 -7.43
C THR A 48 -1.02 12.72 -8.69
N SER A 49 -1.99 11.98 -9.23
CA SER A 49 -2.78 12.41 -10.40
C SER A 49 -3.40 13.82 -10.27
N LYS A 50 -3.56 14.32 -9.04
CA LYS A 50 -4.05 15.66 -8.72
C LYS A 50 -2.96 16.49 -8.02
N LYS A 51 -2.73 17.71 -8.51
CA LYS A 51 -1.81 18.67 -7.89
C LYS A 51 -2.40 19.18 -6.57
N LEU A 52 -1.57 19.38 -5.54
CA LEU A 52 -1.97 20.10 -4.34
C LEU A 52 -2.38 21.55 -4.63
N PRO A 53 -3.30 22.14 -3.85
CA PRO A 53 -3.61 23.57 -3.91
C PRO A 53 -2.38 24.44 -3.70
N ASP A 54 -2.34 25.62 -4.33
CA ASP A 54 -1.13 26.45 -4.35
C ASP A 54 -0.72 26.99 -2.96
N GLU A 55 -1.66 27.05 -2.02
CA GLU A 55 -1.39 27.39 -0.62
C GLU A 55 -0.39 26.42 0.03
N TYR A 56 -0.41 25.13 -0.34
CA TYR A 56 0.50 24.11 0.20
C TYR A 56 1.88 24.13 -0.47
N ASN A 57 2.15 25.01 -1.44
CA ASN A 57 3.46 25.08 -2.09
C ASN A 57 4.56 25.64 -1.19
N GLN A 58 4.23 26.22 -0.03
CA GLN A 58 5.17 26.84 0.91
C GLN A 58 6.06 25.80 1.60
N GLU A 59 7.34 26.14 1.84
CA GLU A 59 8.31 25.22 2.48
C GLU A 59 7.92 24.78 3.90
N LYS A 60 7.11 25.59 4.61
CA LYS A 60 6.61 25.25 5.94
C LYS A 60 5.76 23.97 5.98
N PHE A 61 5.20 23.57 4.83
CA PHE A 61 4.40 22.37 4.67
C PHE A 61 5.21 21.16 4.24
N GLY A 62 6.51 21.31 3.97
CA GLY A 62 7.37 20.23 3.52
C GLY A 62 8.34 20.66 2.44
N LYS A 63 9.42 19.89 2.27
CA LYS A 63 10.44 20.15 1.24
C LYS A 63 10.06 19.50 -0.10
N THR A 64 9.53 18.28 -0.04
CA THR A 64 9.10 17.50 -1.20
C THR A 64 7.59 17.66 -1.45
N SER A 65 7.07 17.21 -2.60
CA SER A 65 5.62 17.11 -2.79
C SER A 65 5.03 16.05 -1.86
N TRP A 66 5.79 15.00 -1.55
CA TRP A 66 5.40 13.96 -0.60
C TRP A 66 5.17 14.53 0.80
N ASP A 67 6.14 15.27 1.33
CA ASP A 67 6.05 15.90 2.66
C ASP A 67 4.80 16.78 2.77
N LYS A 68 4.52 17.55 1.72
CA LYS A 68 3.34 18.43 1.63
C LYS A 68 2.03 17.65 1.64
N ARG A 69 1.97 16.49 0.98
CA ARG A 69 0.79 15.61 1.02
C ARG A 69 0.62 14.99 2.40
N LEU A 70 1.71 14.50 2.99
CA LEU A 70 1.69 13.97 4.35
C LEU A 70 1.20 15.02 5.34
N HIS A 71 1.64 16.27 5.21
CA HIS A 71 1.16 17.37 6.03
C HIS A 71 -0.36 17.61 5.89
N VAL A 72 -0.89 17.61 4.66
CA VAL A 72 -2.33 17.75 4.40
C VAL A 72 -3.09 16.60 5.05
N LEU A 73 -2.63 15.36 4.84
CA LEU A 73 -3.23 14.17 5.41
C LEU A 73 -3.25 14.23 6.95
N ASP A 74 -2.11 14.51 7.57
CA ASP A 74 -1.96 14.61 9.02
C ASP A 74 -2.88 15.70 9.62
N SER A 75 -2.96 16.86 8.97
CA SER A 75 -3.86 17.95 9.39
C SER A 75 -5.33 17.50 9.39
N TRP A 76 -5.77 16.81 8.33
CA TRP A 76 -7.13 16.30 8.22
C TRP A 76 -7.42 15.14 9.16
N ILE A 77 -6.45 14.25 9.40
CA ILE A 77 -6.57 13.23 10.46
C ILE A 77 -6.82 13.92 11.80
N GLY A 78 -6.09 14.99 12.11
CA GLY A 78 -6.31 15.81 13.30
C GLY A 78 -7.74 16.35 13.40
N GLU A 79 -8.27 16.95 12.34
CA GLU A 79 -9.66 17.46 12.29
C GLU A 79 -10.69 16.33 12.47
N ILE A 80 -10.48 15.17 11.85
CA ILE A 80 -11.34 13.99 11.99
C ILE A 80 -11.35 13.50 13.44
N LEU A 81 -10.17 13.37 14.07
CA LEU A 81 -10.05 12.89 15.44
C LEU A 81 -10.69 13.85 16.45
N GLN A 82 -10.70 15.17 16.19
CA GLN A 82 -11.39 16.14 17.05
C GLN A 82 -12.91 15.94 17.11
N LYS A 83 -13.51 15.28 16.10
CA LYS A 83 -14.95 14.93 16.07
C LYS A 83 -15.26 13.60 16.76
N ILE A 84 -14.26 12.86 17.21
CA ILE A 84 -14.41 11.52 17.73
C ILE A 84 -14.14 11.50 19.24
N ASP A 85 -15.07 10.96 20.02
CA ASP A 85 -14.85 10.66 21.43
C ASP A 85 -13.96 9.40 21.55
N LEU A 86 -12.65 9.62 21.67
CA LEU A 86 -11.65 8.55 21.78
C LEU A 86 -11.81 7.71 23.06
N THR A 87 -12.56 8.18 24.06
CA THR A 87 -12.83 7.42 25.28
C THR A 87 -13.88 6.32 25.08
N LYS A 88 -14.52 6.27 23.91
CA LYS A 88 -15.57 5.30 23.55
C LYS A 88 -15.39 4.69 22.18
N THR A 89 -14.35 5.08 21.44
CA THR A 89 -14.17 4.71 20.04
C THR A 89 -12.83 4.02 19.84
N ILE A 90 -12.85 2.87 19.16
CA ILE A 90 -11.63 2.25 18.63
C ILE A 90 -11.29 2.94 17.31
N VAL A 91 -10.08 3.46 17.19
CA VAL A 91 -9.59 4.09 15.97
C VAL A 91 -8.39 3.31 15.44
N ILE A 92 -8.47 2.88 14.19
CA ILE A 92 -7.39 2.17 13.51
C ILE A 92 -6.94 3.00 12.31
N LEU A 93 -5.66 3.35 12.26
CA LEU A 93 -5.03 4.00 11.11
C LEU A 93 -4.03 3.03 10.49
N THR A 94 -4.20 2.76 9.20
CA THR A 94 -3.32 1.88 8.45
C THR A 94 -3.30 2.25 6.97
N ALA A 95 -2.49 1.55 6.17
CA ALA A 95 -2.49 1.66 4.72
C ALA A 95 -2.87 0.32 4.09
N ASP A 96 -3.31 0.35 2.84
CA ASP A 96 -3.55 -0.85 2.04
C ASP A 96 -2.24 -1.49 1.58
N HIS A 97 -1.25 -0.66 1.23
CA HIS A 97 0.10 -1.07 0.86
C HIS A 97 1.12 0.07 1.09
N GLY A 98 2.40 -0.25 1.01
CA GLY A 98 3.48 0.74 0.92
C GLY A 98 3.47 1.45 -0.43
N GLU A 99 4.07 2.63 -0.49
CA GLU A 99 4.10 3.48 -1.69
C GLU A 99 5.55 3.85 -2.00
N PHE A 100 5.88 3.92 -3.28
CA PHE A 100 7.21 4.39 -3.71
C PHE A 100 7.25 5.92 -3.72
N ASP A 101 8.45 6.50 -3.72
CA ASP A 101 8.57 7.96 -3.72
C ASP A 101 7.97 8.50 -5.02
N VAL A 102 6.76 9.04 -4.97
CA VAL A 102 6.00 9.53 -6.13
C VAL A 102 6.64 10.72 -6.85
N ASP A 103 7.53 11.48 -6.19
CA ASP A 103 8.31 12.55 -6.85
C ASP A 103 9.44 11.96 -7.70
N LEU A 104 9.81 10.72 -7.39
CA LEU A 104 10.80 9.92 -8.08
C LEU A 104 10.19 8.75 -8.88
N ASP A 105 8.93 8.41 -8.64
CA ASP A 105 8.17 7.39 -9.35
C ASP A 105 8.09 7.87 -10.78
N ILE A 106 8.79 7.12 -11.63
CA ILE A 106 8.94 7.47 -13.02
C ILE A 106 7.68 7.00 -13.78
N ASP A 107 6.48 7.21 -13.22
CA ASP A 107 5.28 7.38 -14.03
C ASP A 107 5.30 8.77 -14.68
N HIS A 108 6.26 8.98 -15.58
CA HIS A 108 6.21 10.06 -16.55
C HIS A 108 5.14 9.85 -17.64
N GLY A 109 4.13 9.01 -17.39
CA GLY A 109 2.91 8.95 -18.17
C GLY A 109 2.20 10.30 -18.21
N SER A 110 2.20 11.09 -17.14
CA SER A 110 1.62 12.43 -17.25
C SER A 110 2.64 13.40 -17.86
N MET A 111 2.43 13.75 -19.14
CA MET A 111 2.96 14.98 -19.72
C MET A 111 1.82 16.00 -19.82
N PRO A 112 1.39 16.70 -18.74
CA PRO A 112 0.14 17.45 -18.75
C PRO A 112 0.13 18.56 -19.81
N LYS A 113 1.29 19.19 -20.07
CA LYS A 113 1.45 20.19 -21.13
C LYS A 113 1.29 19.58 -22.53
N PHE A 114 1.84 18.39 -22.76
CA PHE A 114 1.73 17.68 -24.03
C PHE A 114 0.37 17.01 -24.21
N GLN A 115 -0.25 16.50 -23.14
CA GLN A 115 -1.63 16.03 -23.15
C GLN A 115 -2.63 17.16 -23.40
N LYS A 116 -2.41 18.37 -22.84
CA LYS A 116 -3.19 19.57 -23.18
C LYS A 116 -3.00 19.95 -24.66
N LEU A 117 -1.76 19.91 -25.16
CA LEU A 117 -1.45 20.13 -26.57
C LEU A 117 -2.14 19.09 -27.47
N LEU A 118 -2.06 17.81 -27.14
CA LEU A 118 -2.74 16.73 -27.84
C LEU A 118 -4.26 16.86 -27.78
N LYS A 119 -4.87 17.18 -26.61
CA LYS A 119 -6.32 17.44 -26.49
C LYS A 119 -6.76 18.64 -27.35
N SER A 120 -5.94 19.70 -27.40
CA SER A 120 -6.15 20.85 -28.27
C SER A 120 -6.04 20.51 -29.76
N ILE A 121 -5.21 19.53 -30.12
CA ILE A 121 -5.07 19.04 -31.50
C ILE A 121 -6.22 18.09 -31.83
N LYS A 122 -6.65 17.25 -30.88
CA LYS A 122 -7.70 16.24 -31.00
C LYS A 122 -9.08 16.83 -31.33
N SER A 123 -9.36 18.06 -30.89
CA SER A 123 -10.59 18.77 -31.26
C SER A 123 -10.63 19.26 -32.71
N LYS A 124 -9.51 19.17 -33.45
CA LYS A 124 -9.36 19.71 -34.82
C LYS A 124 -8.72 18.74 -35.83
N SER A 125 -8.39 17.51 -35.45
CA SER A 125 -7.65 16.56 -36.33
C SER A 125 -8.45 15.29 -36.65
N PRO A 126 -8.36 14.76 -37.88
CA PRO A 126 -9.08 13.56 -38.30
C PRO A 126 -8.58 12.29 -37.59
N LYS A 127 -9.49 11.33 -37.32
CA LYS A 127 -9.26 10.08 -36.55
C LYS A 127 -8.07 9.21 -37.01
N ILE A 128 -7.55 9.44 -38.21
CA ILE A 128 -6.44 8.68 -38.81
C ILE A 128 -5.08 8.97 -38.13
N ILE A 129 -4.92 10.13 -37.47
CA ILE A 129 -3.63 10.60 -36.92
C ILE A 129 -3.47 10.23 -35.43
N GLU A 130 -4.54 9.76 -34.79
CA GLU A 130 -4.59 9.42 -33.36
C GLU A 130 -3.57 8.34 -32.94
N PRO A 131 -3.33 7.26 -33.73
CA PRO A 131 -2.34 6.23 -33.38
C PRO A 131 -0.90 6.76 -33.42
N MET A 132 -0.58 7.66 -34.37
CA MET A 132 0.74 8.27 -34.49
C MET A 132 1.03 9.24 -33.35
N GLY A 133 0.04 10.04 -32.93
CA GLY A 133 0.18 10.95 -31.79
C GLY A 133 0.42 10.21 -30.48
N LEU A 134 -0.27 9.09 -30.27
CA LEU A 134 -0.06 8.22 -29.11
C LEU A 134 1.32 7.56 -29.15
N ALA A 135 1.75 7.05 -30.30
CA ALA A 135 3.07 6.46 -30.47
C ALA A 135 4.21 7.47 -30.20
N MET A 136 4.08 8.70 -30.72
CA MET A 136 5.03 9.78 -30.48
C MET A 136 5.06 10.19 -28.99
N PHE A 137 3.91 10.21 -28.33
CA PHE A 137 3.82 10.45 -26.90
C PHE A 137 4.54 9.37 -26.09
N VAL A 138 4.30 8.08 -26.39
CA VAL A 138 4.99 6.96 -25.74
C VAL A 138 6.51 7.04 -25.97
N PHE A 139 6.94 7.41 -27.18
CA PHE A 139 8.36 7.60 -27.51
C PHE A 139 9.01 8.74 -26.71
N LEU A 140 8.39 9.92 -26.66
CA LEU A 140 8.90 11.05 -25.88
C LEU A 140 8.93 10.76 -24.38
N ARG A 141 7.93 10.04 -23.88
CA ARG A 141 7.88 9.53 -22.50
C ARG A 141 9.08 8.63 -22.22
N GLU A 142 9.38 7.68 -23.10
CA GLU A 142 10.54 6.78 -22.94
C GLU A 142 11.89 7.52 -22.95
N ILE A 143 12.05 8.55 -23.80
CA ILE A 143 13.27 9.38 -23.81
C ILE A 143 13.45 10.08 -22.46
N LYS A 144 12.41 10.75 -21.95
CA LYS A 144 12.46 11.48 -20.68
C LYS A 144 12.75 10.53 -19.51
N ARG A 145 12.12 9.35 -19.51
CA ARG A 145 12.37 8.27 -18.54
C ARG A 145 13.85 7.89 -18.53
N LYS A 146 14.42 7.56 -19.69
CA LYS A 146 15.85 7.19 -19.81
C LYS A 146 16.79 8.30 -19.33
N TYR A 147 16.51 9.56 -19.67
CA TYR A 147 17.30 10.69 -19.21
C TYR A 147 17.31 10.82 -17.68
N ILE A 148 16.15 10.65 -17.03
CA ILE A 148 16.03 10.77 -15.57
C ILE A 148 16.67 9.59 -14.86
N VAL A 149 16.45 8.36 -15.33
CA VAL A 149 17.15 7.18 -14.82
C VAL A 149 18.67 7.38 -14.89
N ASN A 150 19.21 7.81 -16.04
CA ASN A 150 20.64 8.06 -16.19
C ASN A 150 21.13 9.15 -15.23
N LYS A 151 20.38 10.25 -15.06
CA LYS A 151 20.71 11.32 -14.11
C LYS A 151 20.71 10.82 -12.67
N LEU A 152 19.79 9.93 -12.30
CA LEU A 152 19.71 9.36 -10.96
C LEU A 152 20.82 8.32 -10.74
N GLN A 153 21.20 7.54 -11.76
CA GLN A 153 22.37 6.64 -11.71
C GLN A 153 23.71 7.37 -11.56
N THR A 154 23.81 8.64 -11.99
CA THR A 154 25.00 9.45 -11.71
C THR A 154 25.10 9.92 -10.25
N LYS A 155 24.00 9.81 -9.48
CA LYS A 155 24.06 9.86 -8.02
C LYS A 155 24.35 8.43 -7.55
N SER A 156 25.30 8.27 -6.62
CA SER A 156 25.65 6.96 -6.04
C SER A 156 24.52 6.45 -5.13
N LEU A 157 23.38 6.07 -5.72
CA LEU A 157 22.23 5.49 -5.02
C LEU A 157 22.49 4.01 -4.71
N ASN A 158 22.06 3.55 -3.55
CA ASN A 158 22.07 2.12 -3.24
C ASN A 158 20.88 1.38 -3.91
N GLU A 159 20.82 0.05 -3.78
CA GLU A 159 19.81 -0.75 -4.45
C GLU A 159 18.39 -0.42 -3.97
N SER A 160 18.21 -0.20 -2.66
CA SER A 160 16.92 0.17 -2.07
C SER A 160 16.42 1.54 -2.56
N GLU A 161 17.29 2.54 -2.65
CA GLU A 161 16.97 3.84 -3.23
C GLU A 161 16.61 3.75 -4.71
N PHE A 162 17.31 2.91 -5.48
CA PHE A 162 16.99 2.69 -6.89
C PHE A 162 15.62 2.03 -7.09
N ARG A 163 15.28 1.04 -6.24
CA ARG A 163 13.96 0.39 -6.29
C ARG A 163 12.81 1.36 -6.04
N LYS A 164 13.02 2.38 -5.20
CA LYS A 164 12.04 3.44 -4.94
C LYS A 164 11.73 4.33 -6.14
N LEU A 165 12.51 4.21 -7.21
CA LEU A 165 12.29 4.88 -8.49
C LEU A 165 11.46 4.04 -9.48
N LEU A 166 11.23 2.76 -9.16
CA LEU A 166 10.59 1.81 -10.07
C LEU A 166 9.09 1.68 -9.79
N THR A 167 8.34 1.41 -10.84
CA THR A 167 6.89 1.20 -10.75
C THR A 167 6.57 -0.08 -9.97
N ARG A 168 5.54 0.00 -9.12
CA ARG A 168 5.07 -1.06 -8.22
C ARG A 168 4.94 -2.46 -8.83
N SER A 169 4.36 -2.55 -10.02
CA SER A 169 4.07 -3.83 -10.70
C SER A 169 5.31 -4.59 -11.19
N LYS A 170 6.51 -3.99 -11.10
CA LYS A 170 7.76 -4.59 -11.59
C LYS A 170 8.67 -5.11 -10.50
N SER A 171 8.37 -4.79 -9.24
CA SER A 171 9.24 -5.10 -8.13
C SER A 171 8.78 -6.40 -7.46
N PRO A 172 9.71 -7.31 -7.13
CA PRO A 172 9.47 -8.31 -6.09
C PRO A 172 8.76 -7.68 -4.88
N LEU A 173 8.02 -8.48 -4.13
CA LEU A 173 7.25 -8.07 -2.95
C LEU A 173 8.15 -7.59 -1.78
N TYR A 174 8.95 -6.54 -1.96
CA TYR A 174 9.84 -5.94 -0.97
C TYR A 174 9.06 -5.27 0.17
N ASP A 175 9.71 -5.06 1.32
CA ASP A 175 9.09 -4.43 2.49
C ASP A 175 8.70 -2.97 2.21
N ASP A 176 9.31 -2.32 1.20
CA ASP A 176 8.88 -1.03 0.67
C ASP A 176 7.38 -1.00 0.28
N VAL A 177 6.82 -2.15 -0.13
CA VAL A 177 5.40 -2.29 -0.54
C VAL A 177 4.56 -3.01 0.52
N LEU A 178 5.17 -3.86 1.36
CA LEU A 178 4.44 -4.68 2.32
C LEU A 178 4.37 -4.08 3.73
N LYS A 179 5.40 -3.32 4.12
CA LYS A 179 5.51 -2.77 5.48
C LYS A 179 4.81 -1.42 5.53
N ILE A 180 3.62 -1.44 6.11
CA ILE A 180 2.71 -0.30 6.22
C ILE A 180 2.68 0.29 7.62
N PRO A 181 2.29 1.57 7.79
CA PRO A 181 1.95 2.09 9.11
C PRO A 181 0.73 1.34 9.66
N PHE A 182 0.77 1.07 10.97
CA PHE A 182 -0.36 0.50 11.70
C PHE A 182 -0.40 1.10 13.10
N LEU A 183 -1.48 1.82 13.39
CA LEU A 183 -1.76 2.44 14.69
C LEU A 183 -3.17 2.03 15.11
N ILE A 184 -3.32 1.70 16.38
CA ILE A 184 -4.60 1.38 16.99
C ILE A 184 -4.72 2.12 18.32
N SER A 185 -5.81 2.87 18.47
CA SER A 185 -6.22 3.53 19.70
C SER A 185 -7.49 2.86 20.18
N THR A 186 -7.57 2.54 21.47
CA THR A 186 -8.75 1.93 22.08
C THR A 186 -9.21 2.76 23.28
N PRO A 187 -10.49 2.66 23.69
CA PRO A 187 -11.03 3.32 24.88
C PRO A 187 -10.22 3.12 26.16
N GLU A 188 -9.62 1.94 26.31
CA GLU A 188 -8.76 1.58 27.44
C GLU A 188 -7.44 2.35 27.46
N ASN A 189 -7.12 3.05 26.36
CA ASN A 189 -5.96 3.91 26.19
C ASN A 189 -4.65 3.18 26.50
N PHE A 190 -4.47 1.98 25.93
CA PHE A 190 -3.20 1.26 25.99
C PHE A 190 -2.11 2.09 25.30
N ILE A 191 -1.06 2.45 26.05
CA ILE A 191 0.09 3.19 25.52
C ILE A 191 1.25 2.22 25.38
N GLY A 192 1.76 2.08 24.16
CA GLY A 192 2.91 1.23 23.88
C GLY A 192 3.22 1.14 22.39
N SER A 193 4.24 0.35 22.09
CA SER A 193 4.58 -0.04 20.73
C SER A 193 5.07 -1.48 20.73
N SER A 194 4.87 -2.17 19.61
CA SER A 194 5.42 -3.52 19.40
C SER A 194 6.14 -3.56 18.06
N ASP A 195 7.29 -4.22 18.04
CA ASP A 195 8.07 -4.53 16.85
C ASP A 195 7.79 -5.94 16.31
N GLN A 196 6.87 -6.69 16.94
CA GLN A 196 6.44 -8.01 16.49
C GLN A 196 5.78 -7.92 15.11
N GLN A 197 6.11 -8.86 14.23
CA GLN A 197 5.44 -8.98 12.94
C GLN A 197 3.95 -9.27 13.15
N VAL A 198 3.11 -8.43 12.57
CA VAL A 198 1.66 -8.62 12.45
C VAL A 198 1.25 -8.52 10.99
N ARG A 199 0.04 -8.94 10.65
CA ARG A 199 -0.46 -8.98 9.27
C ARG A 199 -1.74 -8.16 9.17
N GLN A 200 -2.00 -7.57 8.01
CA GLN A 200 -3.22 -6.79 7.78
C GLN A 200 -4.50 -7.63 8.01
N ILE A 201 -4.45 -8.94 7.72
CA ILE A 201 -5.55 -9.88 7.98
C ILE A 201 -5.86 -10.07 9.48
N ASP A 202 -4.94 -9.69 10.38
CA ASP A 202 -5.12 -9.75 11.83
C ASP A 202 -5.99 -8.58 12.35
N ILE A 203 -6.16 -7.51 11.57
CA ILE A 203 -6.97 -6.34 11.95
C ILE A 203 -8.43 -6.74 12.19
N PHE A 204 -9.01 -7.52 11.28
CA PHE A 204 -10.41 -7.92 11.35
C PHE A 204 -10.78 -8.69 12.63
N PRO A 205 -10.09 -9.80 12.99
CA PRO A 205 -10.33 -10.47 14.27
C PRO A 205 -10.01 -9.61 15.49
N THR A 206 -9.04 -8.70 15.39
CA THR A 206 -8.72 -7.78 16.49
C THR A 206 -9.91 -6.88 16.82
N ILE A 207 -10.58 -6.33 15.79
CA ILE A 207 -11.79 -5.52 15.98
C ILE A 207 -12.87 -6.33 16.69
N PHE A 208 -13.10 -7.59 16.27
CA PHE A 208 -14.12 -8.45 16.88
C PHE A 208 -13.80 -8.77 18.35
N ASP A 209 -12.56 -9.11 18.67
CA ASP A 209 -12.14 -9.40 20.05
C ASP A 209 -12.18 -8.15 20.95
N LEU A 210 -11.83 -6.98 20.43
CA LEU A 210 -11.98 -5.72 21.15
C LEU A 210 -13.45 -5.34 21.42
N LEU A 211 -14.36 -5.69 20.51
CA LEU A 211 -15.80 -5.46 20.67
C LEU A 211 -16.52 -6.63 21.37
N GLU A 212 -15.79 -7.66 21.81
CA GLU A 212 -16.35 -8.88 22.42
C GLU A 212 -17.39 -9.59 21.53
N LEU A 213 -17.21 -9.49 20.21
CA LEU A 213 -18.08 -10.11 19.21
C LEU A 213 -17.60 -11.51 18.82
N GLN A 214 -18.55 -12.40 18.53
CA GLN A 214 -18.25 -13.76 18.07
C GLN A 214 -18.02 -13.79 16.56
N LEU A 215 -16.97 -14.50 16.15
CA LEU A 215 -16.71 -14.85 14.75
C LEU A 215 -17.33 -16.21 14.44
N ASN A 216 -18.30 -16.24 13.53
CA ASN A 216 -19.05 -17.45 13.18
C ASN A 216 -18.57 -18.12 11.88
N TYR A 217 -17.37 -17.77 11.41
CA TYR A 217 -16.79 -18.29 10.17
C TYR A 217 -15.27 -18.40 10.32
N PRO A 218 -14.63 -19.33 9.57
CA PRO A 218 -13.20 -19.49 9.60
C PRO A 218 -12.51 -18.24 9.03
N ILE A 219 -11.47 -17.78 9.72
CA ILE A 219 -10.62 -16.66 9.31
C ILE A 219 -9.15 -17.06 9.44
N ASP A 220 -8.26 -16.38 8.71
CA ASP A 220 -6.81 -16.62 8.77
C ASP A 220 -6.06 -15.73 9.76
N GLY A 221 -6.66 -14.60 10.10
CA GLY A 221 -6.11 -13.66 11.06
C GLY A 221 -6.24 -14.14 12.50
N ILE A 222 -5.44 -13.57 13.39
CA ILE A 222 -5.57 -13.71 14.84
C ILE A 222 -5.78 -12.34 15.48
N SER A 223 -6.37 -12.30 16.67
CA SER A 223 -6.50 -11.04 17.41
C SER A 223 -5.14 -10.55 17.91
N LEU A 224 -4.89 -9.25 17.72
CA LEU A 224 -3.73 -8.51 18.21
C LEU A 224 -3.96 -7.91 19.60
N LYS A 225 -5.14 -8.11 20.21
CA LYS A 225 -5.46 -7.61 21.57
C LYS A 225 -4.40 -7.96 22.62
N PRO A 226 -3.77 -9.16 22.62
CA PRO A 226 -2.68 -9.45 23.55
C PRO A 226 -1.49 -8.48 23.42
N LEU A 227 -1.17 -8.00 22.21
CA LEU A 227 -0.09 -7.02 22.01
C LEU A 227 -0.40 -5.68 22.69
N LEU A 228 -1.66 -5.27 22.72
CA LEU A 228 -2.10 -4.05 23.41
C LEU A 228 -1.89 -4.15 24.93
N GLN A 229 -1.89 -5.38 25.45
CA GLN A 229 -1.64 -5.70 26.86
C GLN A 229 -0.16 -5.97 27.13
N ASN A 230 0.74 -5.62 26.20
CA ASN A 230 2.17 -5.89 26.25
C ASN A 230 2.52 -7.39 26.38
N LEU A 231 1.64 -8.27 25.89
CA LEU A 231 1.89 -9.69 25.82
C LEU A 231 2.59 -10.05 24.50
N TYR A 232 3.28 -11.18 24.50
CA TYR A 232 3.94 -11.71 23.31
C TYR A 232 3.00 -12.64 22.53
N LEU A 233 2.97 -12.49 21.21
CA LEU A 233 2.26 -13.39 20.32
C LEU A 233 3.25 -14.36 19.67
N SER A 234 2.84 -15.62 19.54
CA SER A 234 3.60 -16.55 18.72
C SER A 234 3.65 -16.05 17.29
N GLU A 235 4.86 -15.97 16.72
CA GLU A 235 5.06 -15.44 15.39
C GLU A 235 4.30 -16.24 14.35
N LEU A 236 3.51 -15.54 13.53
CA LEU A 236 2.87 -16.09 12.36
C LEU A 236 3.55 -15.59 11.09
N ASN A 237 3.77 -16.52 10.17
CA ASN A 237 4.30 -16.19 8.86
C ASN A 237 3.29 -15.34 8.08
N ALA A 238 3.77 -14.31 7.40
CA ALA A 238 2.99 -13.55 6.45
C ALA A 238 3.17 -14.17 5.06
N TYR A 239 2.12 -14.82 4.56
CA TYR A 239 2.02 -15.20 3.16
C TYR A 239 1.75 -13.95 2.34
N VAL A 240 2.50 -13.76 1.25
CA VAL A 240 2.38 -12.60 0.38
C VAL A 240 2.34 -13.04 -1.08
N GLU A 241 1.48 -12.39 -1.85
CA GLU A 241 1.28 -12.70 -3.26
C GLU A 241 0.99 -11.43 -4.04
N SER A 242 1.61 -11.30 -5.22
CA SER A 242 1.29 -10.23 -6.17
C SER A 242 0.17 -10.67 -7.10
N SER A 243 -0.72 -9.76 -7.47
CA SER A 243 -1.72 -10.01 -8.52
C SER A 243 -1.20 -9.60 -9.91
N ILE A 244 -1.80 -10.18 -10.94
CA ILE A 244 -1.58 -9.74 -12.33
C ILE A 244 -2.26 -8.38 -12.50
N ASP A 245 -1.55 -7.38 -13.02
CA ASP A 245 -2.18 -6.13 -13.46
C ASP A 245 -2.93 -6.37 -14.78
N PRO A 246 -4.27 -6.33 -14.79
CA PRO A 246 -5.09 -6.65 -15.95
C PRO A 246 -4.95 -5.64 -17.10
N PHE A 247 -4.34 -4.48 -16.86
CA PHE A 247 -4.10 -3.44 -17.86
C PHE A 247 -2.71 -3.50 -18.48
N THR A 248 -1.86 -4.40 -18.01
CA THR A 248 -0.54 -4.64 -18.59
C THR A 248 -0.52 -5.94 -19.37
N ASN A 249 0.03 -5.92 -20.58
CA ASN A 249 0.22 -7.12 -21.39
C ASN A 249 1.22 -8.04 -20.67
N ASN A 250 0.75 -9.01 -19.87
CA ASN A 250 1.33 -10.33 -19.52
C ASN A 250 2.87 -10.55 -19.50
N GLU A 251 3.71 -9.52 -19.43
CA GLU A 251 5.17 -9.60 -19.44
C GLU A 251 5.75 -9.77 -18.04
N PHE A 252 4.90 -9.88 -17.02
CA PHE A 252 5.31 -9.80 -15.61
C PHE A 252 5.09 -11.09 -14.85
N SER A 253 6.09 -11.41 -14.05
CA SER A 253 6.10 -12.60 -13.22
C SER A 253 5.28 -12.39 -11.95
N ILE A 254 4.35 -13.31 -11.68
CA ILE A 254 3.63 -13.37 -10.40
C ILE A 254 4.61 -13.86 -9.34
N PHE A 255 4.73 -13.11 -8.25
CA PHE A 255 5.52 -13.47 -7.09
C PHE A 255 4.62 -14.00 -5.98
N THR A 256 5.08 -15.09 -5.35
CA THR A 256 4.59 -15.53 -4.05
C THR A 256 5.74 -15.59 -3.08
N GLY A 257 5.47 -15.38 -1.80
CA GLY A 257 6.49 -15.33 -0.80
C GLY A 257 5.99 -15.58 0.61
N LEU A 258 6.95 -15.71 1.49
CA LEU A 258 6.75 -15.85 2.92
C LEU A 258 7.68 -14.88 3.63
N ARG A 259 7.11 -14.06 4.51
CA ARG A 259 7.86 -13.15 5.37
C ARG A 259 7.74 -13.60 6.83
N THR A 260 8.89 -13.69 7.48
CA THR A 260 9.05 -13.90 8.92
C THR A 260 9.80 -12.70 9.51
N SER A 261 9.90 -12.61 10.83
CA SER A 261 10.69 -11.61 11.55
C SER A 261 12.18 -11.63 11.17
N LYS A 262 12.70 -12.79 10.75
CA LYS A 262 14.12 -13.01 10.43
C LYS A 262 14.41 -13.07 8.94
N PHE A 263 13.58 -13.78 8.19
CA PHE A 263 13.83 -14.09 6.79
C PHE A 263 12.62 -13.77 5.93
N LYS A 264 12.90 -13.34 4.71
CA LYS A 264 11.91 -13.19 3.67
C LYS A 264 12.31 -13.96 2.44
N PHE A 265 11.42 -14.81 1.97
CA PHE A 265 11.60 -15.61 0.78
C PHE A 265 10.54 -15.23 -0.25
N ILE A 266 10.97 -14.95 -1.47
CA ILE A 266 10.09 -14.60 -2.59
C ILE A 266 10.50 -15.46 -3.79
N LYS A 267 9.50 -16.00 -4.48
CA LYS A 267 9.68 -16.82 -5.67
C LYS A 267 8.68 -16.41 -6.73
N SER A 268 9.20 -16.21 -7.93
CA SER A 268 8.39 -16.04 -9.12
C SER A 268 7.76 -17.36 -9.59
N HIS A 269 6.57 -17.27 -10.17
CA HIS A 269 5.88 -18.40 -10.81
C HIS A 269 6.52 -18.80 -12.15
N ASP A 270 7.40 -17.96 -12.71
CA ASP A 270 8.13 -18.24 -13.96
C ASP A 270 9.25 -19.30 -13.81
N ASN A 271 9.20 -20.20 -12.82
CA ASN A 271 9.99 -21.44 -12.69
C ASN A 271 11.52 -21.41 -12.96
N LEU A 272 12.14 -20.24 -13.07
CA LEU A 272 13.58 -20.08 -13.25
C LEU A 272 14.23 -19.88 -11.87
N LYS A 273 15.28 -20.67 -11.56
CA LYS A 273 16.05 -20.54 -10.30
C LYS A 273 16.63 -19.14 -10.07
N LYS A 274 16.73 -18.31 -11.13
CA LYS A 274 17.18 -16.90 -11.07
C LYS A 274 16.11 -15.95 -10.53
N SER A 275 14.90 -16.44 -10.29
CA SER A 275 13.75 -15.65 -9.83
C SER A 275 13.39 -15.95 -8.37
N MET A 276 14.37 -16.38 -7.58
CA MET A 276 14.25 -16.64 -6.14
C MET A 276 15.06 -15.61 -5.36
N PHE A 277 14.44 -15.05 -4.34
CA PHE A 277 15.03 -14.05 -3.47
C PHE A 277 14.90 -14.51 -2.03
N LEU A 278 16.01 -14.45 -1.30
CA LEU A 278 16.04 -14.70 0.14
C LEU A 278 16.81 -13.55 0.79
N PHE A 279 16.21 -12.91 1.78
CA PHE A 279 16.80 -11.82 2.55
C PHE A 279 16.79 -12.15 4.04
N ASP A 280 17.90 -11.84 4.73
CA ASP A 280 17.98 -11.86 6.19
C ASP A 280 17.56 -10.48 6.70
N LEU A 281 16.30 -10.33 7.08
CA LEU A 281 15.71 -9.06 7.49
C LEU A 281 16.30 -8.51 8.80
N LYS A 282 17.01 -9.33 9.58
CA LYS A 282 17.67 -8.87 10.80
C LYS A 282 18.96 -8.12 10.48
N ASN A 283 19.75 -8.64 9.54
CA ASN A 283 21.05 -8.10 9.16
C ASN A 283 20.97 -7.21 7.90
N ASP A 284 19.93 -7.38 7.09
CA ASP A 284 19.65 -6.69 5.83
C ASP A 284 18.17 -6.27 5.77
N PRO A 285 17.73 -5.33 6.64
CA PRO A 285 16.33 -4.86 6.66
C PRO A 285 15.94 -4.06 5.40
N GLN A 286 16.92 -3.66 4.59
CA GLN A 286 16.70 -2.97 3.32
C GLN A 286 16.68 -3.94 2.13
N GLU A 287 16.84 -5.25 2.36
CA GLU A 287 16.76 -6.28 1.32
C GLU A 287 17.69 -5.98 0.13
N GLU A 288 18.94 -5.61 0.42
CA GLU A 288 19.96 -5.27 -0.58
C GLU A 288 20.80 -6.49 -0.98
N ASN A 289 20.80 -7.56 -0.18
CA ASN A 289 21.67 -8.71 -0.36
C ASN A 289 20.86 -9.99 -0.49
N ASN A 290 20.63 -10.44 -1.73
CA ASN A 290 19.98 -11.73 -1.98
C ASN A 290 20.93 -12.91 -1.65
N ILE A 291 20.62 -13.64 -0.59
CA ILE A 291 21.41 -14.78 -0.08
C ILE A 291 20.88 -16.15 -0.54
N ALA A 292 19.91 -16.20 -1.47
CA ALA A 292 19.28 -17.46 -1.89
C ALA A 292 20.30 -18.48 -2.44
N SER A 293 21.35 -18.02 -3.14
CA SER A 293 22.38 -18.89 -3.71
C SER A 293 23.38 -19.41 -2.68
N THR A 294 23.58 -18.68 -1.58
CA THR A 294 24.57 -18.98 -0.54
C THR A 294 23.97 -19.68 0.68
N SER A 295 22.64 -19.68 0.81
CA SER A 295 21.90 -20.24 1.95
C SER A 295 20.84 -21.28 1.54
N PRO A 296 21.23 -22.38 0.85
CA PRO A 296 20.27 -23.36 0.32
C PRO A 296 19.41 -24.05 1.39
N ASP A 297 19.94 -24.26 2.59
CA ASP A 297 19.19 -24.89 3.69
C ASP A 297 18.02 -24.01 4.14
N ILE A 298 18.23 -22.69 4.21
CA ILE A 298 17.18 -21.72 4.56
C ILE A 298 16.16 -21.64 3.43
N VAL A 299 16.60 -21.66 2.16
CA VAL A 299 15.69 -21.71 1.01
C VAL A 299 14.78 -22.94 1.10
N ASN A 300 15.33 -24.12 1.35
CA ASN A 300 14.53 -25.35 1.48
C ASN A 300 13.52 -25.25 2.64
N GLN A 301 13.94 -24.70 3.79
CA GLN A 301 13.04 -24.47 4.92
C GLN A 301 11.88 -23.53 4.55
N MET A 302 12.20 -22.39 3.91
CA MET A 302 11.21 -21.38 3.53
C MET A 302 10.27 -21.89 2.42
N GLU A 303 10.77 -22.67 1.46
CA GLU A 303 9.95 -23.33 0.44
C GLU A 303 8.97 -24.32 1.04
N ASN A 304 9.39 -25.12 2.02
CA ASN A 304 8.49 -26.05 2.73
C ASN A 304 7.38 -25.32 3.49
N LEU A 305 7.71 -24.21 4.16
CA LEU A 305 6.72 -23.37 4.84
C LEU A 305 5.74 -22.73 3.84
N LEU A 306 6.25 -22.23 2.72
CA LEU A 306 5.42 -21.64 1.66
C LEU A 306 4.48 -22.69 1.04
N MET A 307 4.96 -23.90 0.77
CA MET A 307 4.14 -25.00 0.26
C MET A 307 3.03 -25.39 1.24
N THR A 308 3.34 -25.45 2.53
CA THR A 308 2.36 -25.74 3.58
C THR A 308 1.27 -24.66 3.64
N ALA A 309 1.65 -23.38 3.53
CA ALA A 309 0.69 -22.28 3.46
C ALA A 309 -0.23 -22.39 2.23
N LYS A 310 0.33 -22.67 1.04
CA LYS A 310 -0.46 -22.84 -0.19
C LYS A 310 -1.42 -24.02 -0.12
N ILE A 311 -0.98 -25.17 0.41
CA ILE A 311 -1.86 -26.35 0.58
C ILE A 311 -3.03 -26.00 1.51
N LYS A 312 -2.77 -25.28 2.61
CA LYS A 312 -3.83 -24.84 3.52
C LYS A 312 -4.85 -23.96 2.81
N GLU A 313 -4.41 -23.02 1.98
CA GLU A 313 -5.33 -22.18 1.19
C GLU A 313 -6.14 -22.97 0.17
N GLU A 314 -5.53 -23.93 -0.54
CA GLU A 314 -6.24 -24.78 -1.50
C GLU A 314 -7.29 -25.66 -0.83
N LEU A 315 -6.97 -26.26 0.33
CA LEU A 315 -7.93 -27.04 1.10
C LEU A 315 -9.12 -26.20 1.57
N LYS A 316 -8.89 -24.94 1.95
CA LYS A 316 -9.97 -23.98 2.28
C LYS A 316 -10.84 -23.66 1.09
N LYS A 317 -10.26 -23.37 -0.08
CA LYS A 317 -11.02 -23.12 -1.32
C LYS A 317 -11.92 -24.30 -1.69
N MET A 318 -11.46 -25.51 -1.40
CA MET A 318 -12.21 -26.75 -1.62
C MET A 318 -13.22 -27.08 -0.50
N GLY A 319 -13.28 -26.30 0.58
CA GLY A 319 -14.21 -26.48 1.70
C GLY A 319 -13.87 -27.63 2.64
N TYR A 320 -12.63 -28.11 2.64
CA TYR A 320 -12.21 -29.21 3.54
C TYR A 320 -11.90 -28.74 4.97
N ILE A 321 -11.53 -27.46 5.15
CA ILE A 321 -11.18 -26.83 6.42
C ILE A 321 -11.64 -25.38 6.48
#